data_AF-A0A3N1A554-F1
#
_entry.id   AF-A0A3N1A554-F1
#
_cell.length_a   1.000
_cell.length_b   1.000
_cell.length_c   1.000
_cell.angle_alpha   90.00
_cell.angle_beta   90.00
_cell.angle_gamma   90.00
#
_symmetry.space_group_name_H-M   'P 1'
#
loop_
_entity.id
_entity.type
_entity.pdbx_description
1 polymer ?
#
loop_
_entity_poly.entity_id
_entity_poly.type
_entity_poly.pdbx_seq_one_letter_code
_entity_poly.pdbx_strand_id
1 'polypeptide(L)'
;MSRQASPLATHANLGSLLSPAASATTVGGISWRQKPGLDKEGLVQVRIAIKHLAPCVLRMTVHPLRPSEPFLQYLVGAGRDGFSARRLCVNHTHRPIEGTHKHRTEPAIGDEVAYKPTDIPEVPLAPRVAPGVHRAIFEAFAAECFVELGSDFTWVEP
;
A
#
# COMPACT_ATOMS: atom_id res chain seq x y z
N MET A 1 -24.44 4.87 0.35
CA MET A 1 -23.84 6.23 0.43
C MET A 1 -22.81 6.34 -0.66
N SER A 2 -22.97 7.29 -1.59
CA SER A 2 -21.97 7.54 -2.64
C SER A 2 -20.64 7.89 -1.98
N ARG A 3 -19.59 7.09 -2.20
CA ARG A 3 -18.23 7.49 -1.83
C ARG A 3 -17.91 8.65 -2.77
N GLN A 4 -18.01 9.88 -2.28
CA GLN A 4 -17.50 11.02 -3.03
C GLN A 4 -16.02 10.74 -3.27
N ALA A 5 -15.65 10.60 -4.54
CA ALA A 5 -14.26 10.42 -4.92
C ALA A 5 -13.48 11.63 -4.38
N SER A 6 -12.33 11.36 -3.76
CA SER A 6 -11.45 12.43 -3.28
C SER A 6 -11.15 13.40 -4.42
N PRO A 7 -11.17 14.72 -4.19
CA PRO A 7 -10.78 15.69 -5.21
C PRO A 7 -9.32 15.53 -5.65
N LEU A 8 -8.48 14.85 -4.84
CA LEU A 8 -7.11 14.52 -5.20
C LEU A 8 -7.02 13.29 -6.12
N ALA A 9 -8.03 12.42 -6.11
CA ALA A 9 -8.09 11.24 -6.97
C ALA A 9 -8.48 11.65 -8.40
N THR A 10 -7.51 12.20 -9.14
CA THR A 10 -7.62 12.50 -10.57
C THR A 10 -6.63 11.65 -11.37
N HIS A 11 -6.90 11.40 -12.66
CA HIS A 11 -5.96 10.66 -13.52
C HIS A 11 -4.58 11.33 -13.58
N ALA A 12 -4.55 12.67 -13.64
CA ALA A 12 -3.30 13.43 -13.68
C ALA A 12 -2.49 13.28 -12.38
N ASN A 13 -3.15 13.36 -11.22
CA ASN A 13 -2.50 13.20 -9.93
C ASN A 13 -1.99 11.76 -9.75
N LEU A 14 -2.81 10.76 -10.07
CA LEU A 14 -2.39 9.35 -10.03
C LEU A 14 -1.23 9.06 -10.98
N GLY A 15 -1.29 9.54 -12.22
CA GLY A 15 -0.23 9.36 -13.20
C GLY A 15 1.08 9.99 -12.76
N SER A 16 1.02 11.19 -12.17
CA SER A 16 2.22 11.86 -11.63
C SER A 16 2.78 11.12 -10.41
N LEU A 17 1.89 10.68 -9.51
CA LEU A 17 2.25 9.99 -8.27
C LEU A 17 2.86 8.60 -8.50
N LEU A 18 2.28 7.82 -9.42
CA LEU A 18 2.71 6.45 -9.75
C LEU A 18 3.72 6.48 -10.91
N SER A 19 4.68 7.39 -10.84
CA SER A 19 5.75 7.55 -11.82
C SER A 19 7.00 8.16 -11.18
N PRO A 20 8.16 8.15 -11.86
CA PRO A 20 9.36 8.81 -11.36
C PRO A 20 9.20 10.32 -11.09
N ALA A 21 8.18 10.97 -11.71
CA ALA A 21 7.92 12.40 -11.50
C ALA A 21 7.56 12.75 -10.05
N ALA A 22 7.05 11.79 -9.28
CA ALA A 22 6.75 12.00 -7.86
C ALA A 22 8.00 12.20 -7.01
N SER A 23 9.16 11.68 -7.45
CA SER A 23 10.40 11.59 -6.66
C SER A 23 10.10 11.10 -5.23
N ALA A 24 9.34 10.01 -5.16
CA ALA A 24 8.81 9.51 -3.90
C ALA A 24 9.86 8.70 -3.15
N THR A 25 10.09 9.04 -1.88
CA THR A 25 11.06 8.36 -1.03
C THR A 25 10.47 8.14 0.36
N THR A 26 10.69 6.98 0.96
CA THR A 26 10.32 6.76 2.36
C THR A 26 11.10 7.71 3.29
N VAL A 27 10.52 7.99 4.47
CA VAL A 27 11.15 8.79 5.53
C VAL A 27 11.09 8.00 6.83
N GLY A 28 12.27 7.73 7.40
CA GLY A 28 12.43 6.94 8.61
C GLY A 28 12.00 5.48 8.45
N GLY A 29 11.65 4.85 9.58
CA GLY A 29 11.24 3.44 9.63
C GLY A 29 9.75 3.19 9.66
N ILE A 30 9.40 1.91 9.53
CA ILE A 30 8.02 1.45 9.78
C ILE A 30 7.65 1.60 11.26
N SER A 31 6.50 2.20 11.51
CA SER A 31 5.93 2.33 12.85
C SER A 31 4.69 1.46 12.97
N TRP A 32 4.75 0.45 13.84
CA TRP A 32 3.64 -0.47 14.10
C TRP A 32 2.74 0.00 15.23
N ARG A 33 1.43 -0.17 15.05
CA ARG A 33 0.42 0.02 16.09
C ARG A 33 -0.61 -1.08 16.05
N GLN A 34 -1.11 -1.46 17.23
CA GLN A 34 -2.26 -2.34 17.36
C GLN A 34 -3.54 -1.57 16.97
N LYS A 35 -4.37 -2.13 16.09
CA LYS A 35 -5.71 -1.64 15.78
C LYS A 35 -6.76 -2.30 16.68
N PRO A 36 -7.99 -1.75 16.75
CA PRO A 36 -9.12 -2.48 17.31
C PRO A 36 -9.23 -3.87 16.68
N GLY A 37 -9.31 -4.92 17.51
CA GLY A 37 -9.16 -6.31 17.08
C GLY A 37 -7.72 -6.81 17.20
N LEU A 38 -7.37 -7.80 16.39
CA LEU A 38 -6.03 -8.41 16.40
C LEU A 38 -5.06 -7.78 15.38
N ASP A 39 -5.53 -6.94 14.47
CA ASP A 39 -4.70 -6.38 13.40
C ASP A 39 -3.57 -5.47 13.91
N LYS A 40 -2.39 -5.65 13.31
CA LYS A 40 -1.26 -4.71 13.42
C LYS A 40 -1.19 -3.85 12.16
N GLU A 41 -1.09 -2.55 12.33
CA GLU A 41 -0.89 -1.59 11.23
C GLU A 41 0.50 -0.98 11.29
N GLY A 42 1.27 -1.17 10.23
CA GLY A 42 2.57 -0.57 10.01
C GLY A 42 2.43 0.60 9.04
N LEU A 43 2.99 1.75 9.40
CA LEU A 43 2.99 2.96 8.57
C LEU A 43 4.42 3.42 8.31
N VAL A 44 4.71 3.79 7.06
CA VAL A 44 5.95 4.44 6.63
C VAL A 44 5.56 5.74 5.93
N GLN A 45 6.12 6.86 6.37
CA GLN A 45 5.91 8.15 5.71
C GLN A 45 6.60 8.16 4.35
N VAL A 46 5.98 8.81 3.37
CA VAL A 46 6.55 8.99 2.03
C VAL A 46 6.62 10.49 1.74
N ARG A 47 7.83 10.97 1.47
CA ARG A 47 8.07 12.31 0.95
C ARG A 47 7.97 12.26 -0.56
N ILE A 48 7.28 13.24 -1.13
CA ILE A 48 7.11 13.40 -2.58
C ILE A 48 7.40 14.85 -2.98
N ALA A 49 7.79 15.08 -4.23
CA ALA A 49 7.97 16.43 -4.79
C ALA A 49 6.64 17.18 -4.99
N ILE A 50 5.54 16.45 -5.19
CA ILE A 50 4.22 16.99 -5.52
C ILE A 50 3.46 17.39 -4.23
N LYS A 51 3.75 18.59 -3.72
CA LYS A 51 3.32 19.02 -2.37
C LYS A 51 1.81 18.98 -2.12
N HIS A 52 0.97 19.26 -3.13
CA HIS A 52 -0.50 19.28 -2.95
C HIS A 52 -1.11 17.88 -2.78
N LEU A 53 -0.33 16.82 -2.99
CA LEU A 53 -0.73 15.43 -2.75
C LEU A 53 -0.30 14.92 -1.37
N ALA A 54 0.50 15.70 -0.63
CA ALA A 54 0.91 15.36 0.73
C ALA A 54 -0.27 15.50 1.72
N PRO A 55 -0.27 14.75 2.83
CA PRO A 55 0.72 13.74 3.22
C PRO A 55 0.58 12.45 2.42
N CYS A 56 1.66 11.66 2.35
CA CYS A 56 1.64 10.34 1.72
C CYS A 56 2.22 9.28 2.65
N VAL A 57 1.63 8.09 2.68
CA VAL A 57 2.09 6.98 3.51
C VAL A 57 1.96 5.65 2.81
N LEU A 58 2.95 4.78 2.98
CA LEU A 58 2.78 3.35 2.75
C LEU A 58 2.23 2.71 4.02
N ARG A 59 1.17 1.94 3.88
CA ARG A 59 0.52 1.19 4.95
C ARG A 59 0.62 -0.29 4.68
N MET A 60 0.94 -1.07 5.72
CA MET A 60 0.76 -2.51 5.77
C MET A 60 -0.16 -2.86 6.94
N THR A 61 -1.08 -3.79 6.74
CA THR A 61 -1.90 -4.39 7.80
C THR A 61 -1.64 -5.88 7.82
N VAL A 62 -1.38 -6.42 9.01
CA VAL A 62 -1.12 -7.85 9.23
C VAL A 62 -2.05 -8.34 10.33
N HIS A 63 -2.82 -9.38 10.03
CA HIS A 63 -3.63 -10.07 11.02
C HIS A 63 -2.80 -11.22 11.64
N PRO A 64 -2.57 -11.27 12.95
CA PRO A 64 -1.71 -12.29 13.59
C PRO A 64 -2.14 -13.74 13.34
N LEU A 65 -3.44 -13.99 13.18
CA LEU A 65 -3.96 -15.34 12.85
C LEU A 65 -3.88 -15.69 11.34
N ARG A 66 -3.60 -14.71 10.49
CA ARG A 66 -3.48 -14.87 9.02
C ARG A 66 -2.27 -14.07 8.51
N PRO A 67 -1.06 -14.35 9.02
CA PRO A 67 0.11 -13.55 8.70
C PRO A 67 0.55 -13.69 7.23
N SER A 68 0.11 -14.74 6.53
CA SER A 68 0.31 -14.94 5.09
C SER A 68 -0.63 -14.10 4.22
N GLU A 69 -1.56 -13.33 4.80
CA GLU A 69 -2.53 -12.50 4.08
C GLU A 69 -2.39 -10.99 4.39
N PRO A 70 -1.18 -10.39 4.31
CA PRO A 70 -1.04 -8.96 4.56
C PRO A 70 -1.76 -8.12 3.49
N PHE A 71 -2.19 -6.93 3.89
CA PHE A 71 -2.81 -5.95 3.01
C PHE A 71 -2.02 -4.66 2.99
N LEU A 72 -1.68 -4.15 1.80
CA LEU A 72 -0.86 -2.95 1.64
C LEU A 72 -1.57 -1.87 0.84
N GLN A 73 -1.26 -0.61 1.15
CA GLN A 73 -1.82 0.55 0.47
C GLN A 73 -0.81 1.69 0.39
N TYR A 74 -0.84 2.41 -0.73
CA TYR A 74 -0.23 3.73 -0.84
C TYR A 74 -1.32 4.78 -0.67
N LEU A 75 -1.31 5.49 0.46
CA LEU A 75 -2.32 6.48 0.81
C LEU A 75 -1.80 7.90 0.55
N VAL A 76 -2.69 8.76 0.10
CA VAL A 76 -2.41 10.13 -0.35
C VAL A 76 -3.43 11.06 0.26
N GLY A 77 -3.00 12.24 0.68
CA GLY A 77 -3.83 13.21 1.40
C GLY A 77 -4.20 12.75 2.82
N ALA A 78 -5.09 13.50 3.45
CA ALA A 78 -5.58 13.21 4.79
C ALA A 78 -7.08 13.47 4.90
N GLY A 79 -7.72 12.86 5.90
CA GLY A 79 -9.13 13.09 6.21
C GLY A 79 -10.04 12.73 5.04
N ARG A 80 -10.96 13.65 4.69
CA ARG A 80 -11.96 13.45 3.64
C ARG A 80 -11.39 13.54 2.22
N ASP A 81 -10.23 14.18 2.08
CA ASP A 81 -9.53 14.31 0.80
C ASP A 81 -8.56 13.15 0.56
N GLY A 82 -8.42 12.25 1.54
CA GLY A 82 -7.55 11.10 1.44
C GLY A 82 -8.06 10.05 0.45
N PHE A 83 -7.16 9.41 -0.29
CA PHE A 83 -7.50 8.24 -1.09
C PHE A 83 -6.35 7.22 -1.14
N SER A 84 -6.66 6.02 -1.60
CA SER A 84 -5.66 4.98 -1.85
C SER A 84 -5.25 5.06 -3.32
N ALA A 85 -3.99 5.38 -3.61
CA ALA A 85 -3.46 5.39 -4.97
C ALA A 85 -3.21 3.99 -5.51
N ARG A 86 -2.82 3.06 -4.63
CA ARG A 86 -2.58 1.66 -4.94
C ARG A 86 -2.97 0.79 -3.76
N ARG A 87 -3.41 -0.44 -4.03
CA ARG A 87 -3.64 -1.47 -3.00
C ARG A 87 -3.08 -2.81 -3.45
N LEU A 88 -2.65 -3.63 -2.49
CA LEU A 88 -2.20 -4.99 -2.68
C LEU A 88 -2.86 -5.88 -1.63
N CYS A 89 -3.58 -6.89 -2.11
CA CYS A 89 -4.11 -7.99 -1.32
C CYS A 89 -3.17 -9.19 -1.52
N VAL A 90 -2.48 -9.64 -0.48
CA VAL A 90 -1.67 -10.87 -0.55
C VAL A 90 -2.52 -12.04 -0.10
N ASN A 91 -2.56 -13.11 -0.90
CA ASN A 91 -3.29 -14.36 -0.61
C ASN A 91 -4.77 -14.20 -0.23
N HIS A 92 -5.36 -13.04 -0.46
CA HIS A 92 -6.70 -12.73 -0.01
C HIS A 92 -7.66 -12.86 -1.19
N THR A 93 -8.51 -13.88 -1.15
CA THR A 93 -9.45 -14.19 -2.22
C THR A 93 -10.73 -13.39 -2.09
N HIS A 94 -11.01 -12.55 -3.09
CA HIS A 94 -12.33 -11.96 -3.30
C HIS A 94 -12.52 -11.64 -4.77
N ARG A 95 -13.79 -11.49 -5.21
CA ARG A 95 -14.06 -11.12 -6.61
C ARG A 95 -13.28 -9.84 -6.98
N PRO A 96 -12.67 -9.77 -8.18
CA PRO A 96 -12.70 -10.75 -9.27
C PRO A 96 -11.50 -11.73 -9.32
N ILE A 97 -10.52 -11.67 -8.40
CA ILE A 97 -9.28 -12.47 -8.48
C ILE A 97 -9.08 -13.30 -7.21
N GLU A 98 -8.76 -14.57 -7.40
CA GLU A 98 -8.36 -15.47 -6.32
C GLU A 98 -6.87 -15.28 -5.97
N GLY A 99 -6.57 -15.23 -4.66
CA GLY A 99 -5.20 -15.08 -4.16
C GLY A 99 -4.62 -13.67 -4.28
N THR A 100 -3.29 -13.59 -4.42
CA THR A 100 -2.56 -12.31 -4.46
C THR A 100 -2.94 -11.47 -5.68
N HIS A 101 -3.40 -10.25 -5.44
CA HIS A 101 -3.78 -9.32 -6.49
C HIS A 101 -3.62 -7.86 -6.06
N LYS A 102 -3.46 -6.98 -7.05
CA LYS A 102 -3.32 -5.54 -6.88
C LYS A 102 -4.54 -4.82 -7.39
N HIS A 103 -4.80 -3.64 -6.86
CA HIS A 103 -5.88 -2.76 -7.29
C HIS A 103 -5.33 -1.47 -7.86
N ARG A 104 -5.77 -1.13 -9.06
CA ARG A 104 -5.59 0.18 -9.66
C ARG A 104 -6.84 1.02 -9.40
N THR A 105 -6.64 2.16 -8.76
CA THR A 105 -7.70 3.16 -8.57
C THR A 105 -8.05 3.81 -9.90
N GLU A 106 -9.35 3.88 -10.22
CA GLU A 106 -9.88 4.60 -11.38
C GLU A 106 -10.61 5.89 -10.94
N PRO A 107 -9.93 7.06 -10.95
CA PRO A 107 -10.42 8.38 -10.53
C PRO A 107 -11.82 8.79 -10.98
N ALA A 108 -12.22 8.45 -12.21
CA ALA A 108 -13.43 8.98 -12.83
C ALA A 108 -14.72 8.29 -12.40
N ILE A 109 -14.62 7.01 -12.03
CA ILE A 109 -15.77 6.14 -11.74
C ILE A 109 -15.79 5.68 -10.28
N GLY A 110 -14.69 5.88 -9.54
CA GLY A 110 -14.54 5.38 -8.18
C GLY A 110 -14.41 3.87 -8.10
N ASP A 111 -14.26 3.21 -9.25
CA ASP A 111 -14.01 1.78 -9.36
C ASP A 111 -12.53 1.46 -9.15
N GLU A 112 -12.28 0.20 -8.85
CA GLU A 112 -10.95 -0.34 -8.77
C GLU A 112 -10.83 -1.54 -9.70
N VAL A 113 -9.79 -1.55 -10.51
CA VAL A 113 -9.48 -2.68 -11.40
C VAL A 113 -8.44 -3.55 -10.72
N ALA A 114 -8.82 -4.81 -10.46
CA ALA A 114 -7.91 -5.79 -9.88
C ALA A 114 -7.10 -6.50 -10.98
N TYR A 115 -5.83 -6.80 -10.70
CA TYR A 115 -4.96 -7.57 -11.58
C TYR A 115 -3.94 -8.41 -10.79
N LYS A 116 -3.45 -9.51 -11.38
CA LYS A 116 -2.44 -10.38 -10.75
C LYS A 116 -1.04 -9.76 -10.88
N PRO A 117 -0.29 -9.55 -9.79
CA PRO A 117 1.08 -9.06 -9.87
C PRO A 117 2.04 -10.13 -10.40
N THR A 118 3.14 -9.68 -11.00
CA THR A 118 4.27 -10.53 -11.43
C THR A 118 5.54 -10.31 -10.61
N ASP A 119 5.49 -9.34 -9.70
CA ASP A 119 6.63 -8.75 -8.98
C ASP A 119 6.52 -8.90 -7.46
N ILE A 120 5.38 -9.39 -6.96
CA ILE A 120 5.20 -9.71 -5.54
C ILE A 120 5.67 -11.15 -5.30
N PRO A 121 6.52 -11.39 -4.28
CA PRO A 121 6.98 -12.75 -3.98
C PRO A 121 5.81 -13.67 -3.64
N GLU A 122 5.92 -14.94 -4.03
CA GLU A 122 4.95 -15.96 -3.61
C GLU A 122 5.06 -16.20 -2.10
N VAL A 123 3.93 -16.20 -1.42
CA VAL A 123 3.83 -16.41 0.03
C VAL A 123 2.96 -17.65 0.26
N PRO A 124 3.49 -18.73 0.83
CA PRO A 124 2.66 -19.88 1.18
C PRO A 124 1.55 -19.50 2.15
N LEU A 125 0.35 -20.03 1.94
CA LEU A 125 -0.73 -19.97 2.92
C LEU A 125 -0.35 -20.81 4.14
N ALA A 126 0.01 -20.14 5.24
CA ALA A 126 0.52 -20.78 6.44
C ALA A 126 0.19 -19.96 7.69
N PRO A 127 0.02 -20.62 8.85
CA PRO A 127 -0.25 -19.93 10.12
C PRO A 127 0.95 -19.11 10.64
N ARG A 128 2.12 -19.26 10.01
CA ARG A 128 3.35 -18.50 10.27
C ARG A 128 4.01 -18.18 8.94
N VAL A 129 4.65 -17.02 8.87
CA VAL A 129 5.53 -16.65 7.74
C VAL A 129 6.96 -16.58 8.25
N ALA A 130 7.93 -16.85 7.37
CA ALA A 130 9.33 -16.69 7.72
C ALA A 130 9.66 -15.21 7.96
N PRO A 131 10.61 -14.89 8.88
CA PRO A 131 11.14 -13.54 9.01
C PRO A 131 11.61 -12.98 7.66
N GLY A 132 11.40 -11.69 7.42
CA GLY A 132 11.73 -11.01 6.17
C GLY A 132 10.68 -11.11 5.07
N VAL A 133 9.68 -12.00 5.17
CA VAL A 133 8.62 -12.12 4.15
C VAL A 133 7.80 -10.84 4.06
N HIS A 134 7.36 -10.29 5.20
CA HIS A 134 6.60 -9.03 5.20
C HIS A 134 7.43 -7.87 4.64
N ARG A 135 8.72 -7.81 4.99
CA ARG A 135 9.65 -6.82 4.43
C ARG A 135 9.72 -6.93 2.91
N ALA A 136 9.97 -8.13 2.38
CA ALA A 136 10.09 -8.35 0.93
C ALA A 136 8.82 -7.95 0.16
N ILE A 137 7.63 -8.26 0.71
CA ILE A 137 6.35 -7.83 0.13
C ILE A 137 6.23 -6.30 0.14
N PHE A 138 6.61 -5.66 1.25
CA PHE A 138 6.58 -4.21 1.39
C PHE A 138 7.50 -3.52 0.37
N GLU A 139 8.73 -3.99 0.24
CA GLU A 139 9.73 -3.44 -0.68
C GLU A 139 9.27 -3.59 -2.15
N ALA A 140 8.73 -4.75 -2.52
CA ALA A 140 8.16 -4.97 -3.85
C ALA A 140 6.98 -4.04 -4.15
N PHE A 141 6.08 -3.85 -3.18
CA PHE A 141 4.94 -2.93 -3.32
C PHE A 141 5.39 -1.47 -3.39
N ALA A 142 6.40 -1.06 -2.63
CA ALA A 142 6.97 0.28 -2.67
C ALA A 142 7.58 0.59 -4.04
N ALA A 143 8.39 -0.33 -4.58
CA ALA A 143 9.03 -0.19 -5.88
C ALA A 143 8.00 -0.01 -7.01
N GLU A 144 6.92 -0.78 -6.99
CA GLU A 144 5.84 -0.65 -7.98
C GLU A 144 5.07 0.67 -7.85
N CYS A 145 5.00 1.24 -6.65
CA CYS A 145 4.44 2.58 -6.42
C CYS A 145 5.42 3.70 -6.80
N PHE A 146 6.58 3.38 -7.38
CA PHE A 146 7.68 4.32 -7.65
C PHE A 146 8.18 5.03 -6.38
N VAL A 147 8.11 4.34 -5.23
CA VAL A 147 8.62 4.82 -3.95
C VAL A 147 9.97 4.15 -3.67
N GLU A 148 11.02 4.95 -3.62
CA GLU A 148 12.35 4.51 -3.21
C GLU A 148 12.45 4.39 -1.69
N LEU A 149 13.25 3.44 -1.21
CA LEU A 149 13.58 3.35 0.21
C LEU A 149 14.65 4.38 0.53
N GLY A 150 14.36 5.30 1.46
CA GLY A 150 15.32 6.28 1.96
C GLY A 150 16.52 5.60 2.64
N SER A 151 17.65 6.30 2.68
CA SER A 151 18.87 5.83 3.37
C SER A 151 18.68 5.64 4.88
N ASP A 152 17.66 6.28 5.46
CA ASP A 152 17.24 6.19 6.85
C ASP A 152 16.13 5.14 7.08
N PHE A 153 15.78 4.36 6.05
CA PHE A 153 14.75 3.34 6.15
C PHE A 153 15.14 2.23 7.12
N THR A 154 14.28 1.99 8.11
CA THR A 154 14.45 0.91 9.09
C THR A 154 13.20 0.02 9.14
N TRP A 155 13.43 -1.30 9.22
CA TRP A 155 12.38 -2.31 9.29
C TRP A 155 12.35 -2.96 10.66
N VAL A 156 11.14 -3.21 11.15
CA VAL A 156 10.85 -4.07 12.31
C VAL A 156 9.70 -4.98 11.92
N GLU A 157 9.73 -6.24 12.32
CA GLU A 157 8.64 -7.18 12.04
C GLU A 157 7.36 -6.82 12.82
N PRO A 158 6.16 -7.13 12.28
CA PRO A 158 4.88 -6.84 12.91
C PRO A 158 4.71 -7.49 14.29
#